data_AF-A0A835QJQ7-F1
#
_entry.id   AF-A0A835QJQ7-F1
#
_cell.length_a   1.000
_cell.length_b   1.000
_cell.length_c   1.000
_cell.angle_alpha   90.00
_cell.angle_beta   90.00
_cell.angle_gamma   90.00
#
_symmetry.space_group_name_H-M   'P 1'
#
loop_
_entity.id
_entity.type
_entity.pdbx_description
1 polymer ?
#
loop_
_entity_poly.entity_id
_entity_poly.type
_entity_poly.pdbx_seq_one_letter_code
_entity_poly.pdbx_strand_id
1 'polypeptide(L)'
;MAIKTRISLPETLPPANPPFRPTAHRRLVFFLTISSLLLPAAAITNIAATSANHQNSHISHAILHSTCITARHPELCVSSISSSSSSFLHLLPKDVIHASLNFTLTAVVHATSVARRLSALHNLTPREHTALIDCFEMFDETLDELHRVNAELGSYRSDAGHNILWRHAADLKILISAAMTNQDSCADGFSHAGVDRRLRGAIIGDLTHVEHLCGNALAMIRNMTDADITAAAAAAATAAAEQRRQNLSEDLSQEETTSEGVPEWMSVEDRRLMEAAAVVPHVTVAADGSGITGP
;
A
#
# COMPACT_ATOMS: atom_id res chain seq x y z
N MET A 1 24.51 -66.06 -39.18
CA MET A 1 23.29 -65.51 -39.82
C MET A 1 23.18 -64.05 -39.40
N ALA A 2 22.98 -63.15 -40.37
CA ALA A 2 23.16 -61.68 -40.31
C ALA A 2 22.29 -60.99 -39.22
N ILE A 3 22.46 -59.71 -38.80
CA ILE A 3 22.57 -58.41 -39.51
C ILE A 3 23.05 -57.40 -38.43
N LYS A 4 24.21 -56.71 -38.49
CA LYS A 4 24.56 -55.42 -39.12
C LYS A 4 23.61 -54.23 -38.90
N THR A 5 23.95 -53.35 -37.95
CA THR A 5 23.69 -51.90 -38.08
C THR A 5 24.78 -51.09 -37.35
N ARG A 6 25.55 -50.34 -38.15
CA ARG A 6 26.47 -49.28 -37.69
C ARG A 6 25.67 -47.97 -37.70
N ILE A 7 25.83 -47.16 -36.67
CA ILE A 7 25.64 -45.70 -36.76
C ILE A 7 26.93 -45.06 -36.26
N SER A 8 27.56 -44.30 -37.16
CA SER A 8 28.81 -43.59 -36.97
C SER A 8 28.56 -42.22 -36.34
N LEU A 9 29.41 -41.82 -35.40
CA LEU A 9 29.49 -40.48 -34.82
C LEU A 9 30.64 -39.72 -35.50
N PRO A 10 30.49 -38.46 -35.95
CA PRO A 10 31.62 -37.64 -36.38
C PRO A 10 32.01 -36.59 -35.33
N GLU A 11 33.26 -36.70 -34.91
CA GLU A 11 34.32 -35.68 -34.78
C GLU A 11 34.02 -34.17 -34.58
N THR A 12 34.59 -33.67 -33.47
CA THR A 12 35.47 -32.48 -33.31
C THR A 12 34.96 -31.06 -33.62
N LEU A 13 34.81 -30.28 -32.53
CA LEU A 13 34.82 -28.82 -32.49
C LEU A 13 36.25 -28.27 -32.32
N PRO A 14 36.69 -27.29 -33.13
CA PRO A 14 37.87 -26.46 -32.83
C PRO A 14 37.51 -25.12 -32.12
N PRO A 15 38.49 -24.47 -31.45
CA PRO A 15 38.26 -23.43 -30.45
C PRO A 15 38.19 -21.98 -30.96
N ALA A 16 37.82 -21.10 -30.04
CA ALA A 16 37.53 -19.66 -30.15
C ALA A 16 38.69 -18.76 -30.64
N ASN A 17 38.32 -17.66 -31.30
CA ASN A 17 39.23 -16.59 -31.75
C ASN A 17 39.47 -15.52 -30.65
N PRO A 18 40.69 -14.97 -30.52
CA PRO A 18 41.03 -13.85 -29.63
C PRO A 18 40.77 -12.45 -30.24
N PRO A 19 40.87 -11.35 -29.44
CA PRO A 19 40.27 -10.06 -29.76
C PRO A 19 41.12 -9.14 -30.65
N PHE A 20 40.43 -8.26 -31.39
CA PHE A 20 41.02 -7.23 -32.25
C PHE A 20 41.45 -6.00 -31.44
N ARG A 21 42.74 -5.67 -31.49
CA ARG A 21 43.33 -4.35 -31.14
C ARG A 21 44.01 -3.79 -32.40
N PRO A 22 43.73 -2.53 -32.78
CA PRO A 22 44.69 -1.74 -33.52
C PRO A 22 45.19 -0.54 -32.70
N THR A 23 46.49 -0.35 -32.79
CA THR A 23 47.34 0.65 -32.15
C THR A 23 47.32 2.02 -32.84
N ALA A 24 47.71 3.02 -32.05
CA ALA A 24 47.85 4.43 -32.38
C ALA A 24 48.89 4.74 -33.46
N HIS A 25 48.65 5.82 -34.20
CA HIS A 25 49.51 7.02 -34.36
C HIS A 25 49.36 7.64 -35.75
N ARG A 26 49.37 8.99 -35.74
CA ARG A 26 49.92 9.86 -36.79
C ARG A 26 48.96 10.34 -37.88
N ARG A 27 48.04 11.25 -37.52
CA ARG A 27 47.70 12.45 -38.32
C ARG A 27 47.40 13.64 -37.40
N LEU A 28 48.45 14.07 -36.70
CA LEU A 28 48.59 15.44 -36.19
C LEU A 28 48.79 16.37 -37.40
N VAL A 29 48.27 17.59 -37.32
CA VAL A 29 48.37 18.69 -38.30
C VAL A 29 47.28 18.66 -39.37
N PHE A 30 46.25 19.50 -39.15
CA PHE A 30 45.17 20.01 -40.04
C PHE A 30 43.90 20.09 -39.15
N PHE A 31 43.49 21.17 -38.49
CA PHE A 31 43.56 22.59 -38.80
C PHE A 31 43.45 23.41 -37.51
N LEU A 32 44.46 24.25 -37.27
CA LEU A 32 44.52 25.31 -36.27
C LEU A 32 43.95 26.62 -36.84
N THR A 33 42.66 26.67 -37.17
CA THR A 33 41.92 27.92 -37.48
C THR A 33 40.44 27.60 -37.27
N ILE A 34 39.85 27.82 -36.10
CA ILE A 34 39.08 29.02 -35.77
C ILE A 34 39.09 29.12 -34.23
N SER A 35 39.99 29.96 -33.72
CA SER A 35 39.87 30.51 -32.38
C SER A 35 39.35 31.95 -32.51
N SER A 36 38.46 32.32 -31.60
CA SER A 36 38.04 33.69 -31.30
C SER A 36 36.90 34.28 -32.15
N LEU A 37 35.66 34.04 -31.70
CA LEU A 37 34.65 35.10 -31.67
C LEU A 37 33.68 34.91 -30.48
N LEU A 38 33.96 35.69 -29.43
CA LEU A 38 33.07 36.22 -28.38
C LEU A 38 31.99 35.30 -27.76
N LEU A 39 32.28 34.80 -26.56
CA LEU A 39 31.29 34.84 -25.48
C LEU A 39 31.00 36.32 -25.17
N PRO A 40 29.73 36.68 -24.96
CA PRO A 40 29.37 36.93 -23.57
C PRO A 40 28.04 36.28 -23.15
N ALA A 41 28.01 35.93 -21.87
CA ALA A 41 26.83 35.90 -21.02
C ALA A 41 25.63 35.04 -21.47
N ALA A 42 25.72 33.75 -21.14
CA ALA A 42 24.58 33.05 -20.56
C ALA A 42 25.05 32.21 -19.38
N ALA A 43 25.55 32.88 -18.33
CA ALA A 43 25.28 32.40 -16.97
C ALA A 43 23.79 32.67 -16.68
N ILE A 44 22.89 32.08 -17.48
CA ILE A 44 21.51 31.90 -17.08
C ILE A 44 21.57 30.74 -16.12
N THR A 45 21.84 31.13 -14.88
CA THR A 45 21.65 30.37 -13.67
C THR A 45 20.50 29.36 -13.83
N ASN A 46 20.82 28.08 -13.64
CA ASN A 46 19.88 26.98 -13.43
C ASN A 46 19.08 27.14 -12.11
N ILE A 47 18.57 28.34 -11.82
CA ILE A 47 17.77 28.61 -10.61
C ILE A 47 16.48 27.79 -10.65
N ALA A 48 15.88 27.60 -11.83
CA ALA A 48 14.67 26.80 -11.99
C ALA A 48 14.86 25.31 -11.64
N ALA A 49 16.01 24.72 -12.01
CA ALA A 49 16.30 23.32 -11.69
C ALA A 49 16.64 23.13 -10.20
N THR A 50 17.36 24.08 -9.60
CA THR A 50 17.64 24.04 -8.15
C THR A 50 16.40 24.33 -7.31
N SER A 51 15.52 25.23 -7.73
CA SER A 51 14.27 25.52 -7.02
C SER A 51 13.28 24.37 -7.13
N ALA A 52 13.15 23.73 -8.31
CA ALA A 52 12.32 22.55 -8.48
C ALA A 52 12.83 21.36 -7.64
N ASN A 53 14.14 21.14 -7.59
CA ASN A 53 14.73 20.11 -6.73
C ASN A 53 14.54 20.40 -5.24
N HIS A 54 14.68 21.66 -4.81
CA HIS A 54 14.45 22.05 -3.42
C HIS A 54 12.97 21.93 -3.03
N GLN A 55 12.04 22.30 -3.91
CA GLN A 55 10.59 22.13 -3.69
C GLN A 55 10.20 20.65 -3.64
N ASN A 56 10.69 19.84 -4.56
CA ASN A 56 10.41 18.39 -4.57
C ASN A 56 10.98 17.70 -3.33
N SER A 57 12.19 18.05 -2.90
CA SER A 57 12.78 17.55 -1.66
C SER A 57 11.93 17.90 -0.44
N HIS A 58 11.43 19.13 -0.36
CA HIS A 58 10.57 19.57 0.74
C HIS A 58 9.21 18.83 0.74
N ILE A 59 8.60 18.63 -0.42
CA ILE A 59 7.32 17.89 -0.55
C ILE A 59 7.52 16.43 -0.14
N SER A 60 8.57 15.76 -0.61
CA SER A 60 8.84 14.38 -0.24
C SER A 60 9.14 14.22 1.24
N HIS A 61 9.85 15.18 1.85
CA HIS A 61 10.06 15.20 3.31
C HIS A 61 8.75 15.39 4.07
N ALA A 62 7.86 16.27 3.60
CA ALA A 62 6.55 16.47 4.20
C ALA A 62 5.67 15.22 4.10
N ILE A 63 5.66 14.52 2.96
CA ILE A 63 4.89 13.28 2.77
C ILE A 63 5.46 12.13 3.60
N LEU A 64 6.78 12.00 3.65
CA LEU A 64 7.44 11.04 4.55
C LEU A 64 7.00 11.27 5.99
N HIS A 65 7.11 12.50 6.47
CA HIS A 65 6.77 12.84 7.85
C HIS A 65 5.28 12.66 8.13
N SER A 66 4.39 13.11 7.23
CA SER A 66 2.94 12.97 7.40
C SER A 66 2.46 11.52 7.30
N THR A 67 3.20 10.65 6.63
CA THR A 67 2.88 9.22 6.59
C THR A 67 3.44 8.51 7.84
N CYS A 68 4.71 8.74 8.17
CA CYS A 68 5.37 8.14 9.34
C CYS A 68 4.78 8.58 10.69
N ILE A 69 4.11 9.74 10.79
CA ILE A 69 3.43 10.15 12.03
C ILE A 69 2.32 9.17 12.45
N THR A 70 1.78 8.41 11.48
CA THR A 70 0.76 7.37 11.74
C THR A 70 1.36 6.03 12.12
N ALA A 71 2.69 5.89 12.03
CA ALA A 71 3.41 4.68 12.39
C ALA A 71 3.48 4.50 13.92
N ARG A 72 3.70 3.26 14.38
CA ARG A 72 3.83 2.95 15.81
C ARG A 72 5.12 3.52 16.43
N HIS A 73 6.19 3.57 15.65
CA HIS A 73 7.50 4.12 15.96
C HIS A 73 7.90 5.15 14.88
N PRO A 74 7.37 6.39 14.94
CA PRO A 74 7.54 7.40 13.88
C PRO A 74 9.00 7.74 13.59
N GLU A 75 9.83 7.90 14.63
CA GLU A 75 11.25 8.23 14.47
C GLU A 75 12.01 7.11 13.76
N LEU A 76 11.67 5.84 14.07
CA LEU A 76 12.24 4.70 13.37
C LEU A 76 11.83 4.70 11.89
N CYS A 77 10.56 4.99 11.59
CA CYS A 77 10.05 5.08 10.22
C CYS A 77 10.80 6.14 9.41
N VAL A 78 10.91 7.36 9.94
CA VAL A 78 11.59 8.48 9.26
C VAL A 78 13.08 8.18 9.08
N SER A 79 13.77 7.72 10.14
CA SER A 79 15.20 7.45 10.09
C SER A 79 15.56 6.30 9.14
N SER A 80 14.79 5.21 9.14
CA SER A 80 14.95 4.12 8.18
C SER A 80 14.84 4.64 6.75
N ILE A 81 13.76 5.33 6.40
CA ILE A 81 13.51 5.72 5.00
C ILE A 81 14.48 6.82 4.54
N SER A 82 14.80 7.78 5.40
CA SER A 82 15.75 8.86 5.08
C SER A 82 17.18 8.34 4.84
N SER A 83 17.54 7.20 5.45
CA SER A 83 18.84 6.57 5.24
C SER A 83 18.99 5.90 3.85
N SER A 84 17.88 5.67 3.14
CA SER A 84 17.93 5.25 1.75
C SER A 84 18.25 6.44 0.85
N SER A 85 19.34 6.34 0.07
CA SER A 85 19.82 7.37 -0.88
C SER A 85 18.87 7.63 -2.06
N SER A 86 17.63 7.15 -1.99
CA SER A 86 16.64 7.24 -3.04
C SER A 86 16.10 8.66 -3.10
N SER A 87 16.44 9.37 -4.18
CA SER A 87 15.82 10.64 -4.50
C SER A 87 14.36 10.37 -4.89
N PHE A 88 13.47 10.38 -3.90
CA PHE A 88 12.04 10.23 -4.13
C PHE A 88 11.49 11.52 -4.72
N LEU A 89 11.64 11.72 -6.02
CA LEU A 89 10.85 12.73 -6.74
C LEU A 89 9.42 12.18 -6.82
N HIS A 90 8.46 12.87 -6.20
CA HIS A 90 7.04 12.47 -6.14
C HIS A 90 6.71 11.26 -5.24
N LEU A 91 7.12 11.31 -3.98
CA LEU A 91 6.76 10.29 -2.99
C LEU A 91 5.25 10.35 -2.68
N LEU A 92 4.49 9.28 -2.89
CA LEU A 92 3.13 9.11 -2.37
C LEU A 92 3.15 8.39 -1.00
N PRO A 93 2.10 8.49 -0.17
CA PRO A 93 2.03 7.73 1.09
C PRO A 93 2.21 6.22 0.89
N LYS A 94 1.65 5.67 -0.20
CA LYS A 94 1.83 4.26 -0.58
C LYS A 94 3.31 3.91 -0.84
N ASP A 95 4.09 4.83 -1.40
CA ASP A 95 5.52 4.63 -1.65
C ASP A 95 6.32 4.61 -0.33
N VAL A 96 5.94 5.43 0.65
CA VAL A 96 6.51 5.39 2.01
C VAL A 96 6.26 4.01 2.65
N ILE A 97 5.05 3.47 2.50
CA ILE A 97 4.70 2.13 3.01
C ILE A 97 5.54 1.05 2.30
N HIS A 98 5.66 1.10 0.97
CA HIS A 98 6.53 0.18 0.23
C HIS A 98 7.99 0.27 0.68
N ALA A 99 8.51 1.48 0.88
CA ALA A 99 9.86 1.67 1.40
C ALA A 99 10.02 1.04 2.80
N SER A 100 9.06 1.27 3.69
CA SER A 100 9.03 0.66 5.03
C SER A 100 9.04 -0.88 4.97
N LEU A 101 8.28 -1.48 4.07
CA LEU A 101 8.25 -2.93 3.86
C LEU A 101 9.61 -3.46 3.35
N ASN A 102 10.24 -2.76 2.42
CA ASN A 102 11.57 -3.14 1.92
C ASN A 102 12.66 -3.06 3.01
N PHE A 103 12.58 -2.06 3.88
CA PHE A 103 13.45 -1.98 5.06
C PHE A 103 13.19 -3.14 6.02
N THR A 104 11.92 -3.50 6.23
CA THR A 104 11.54 -4.64 7.06
C THR A 104 12.12 -5.94 6.49
N LEU A 105 11.96 -6.20 5.19
CA LEU A 105 12.57 -7.36 4.51
C LEU A 105 14.09 -7.41 4.70
N THR A 106 14.76 -6.26 4.57
CA THR A 106 16.21 -6.16 4.79
C THR A 106 16.59 -6.49 6.24
N ALA A 107 15.80 -6.03 7.22
CA ALA A 107 15.99 -6.35 8.62
C ALA A 107 15.78 -7.84 8.92
N VAL A 108 14.79 -8.49 8.30
CA VAL A 108 14.59 -9.95 8.42
C VAL A 108 15.79 -10.71 7.88
N VAL A 109 16.27 -10.36 6.68
CA VAL A 109 17.48 -10.97 6.08
C VAL A 109 18.70 -10.78 6.99
N HIS A 110 18.83 -9.61 7.63
CA HIS A 110 19.88 -9.37 8.61
C HIS A 110 19.74 -10.31 9.84
N ALA A 111 18.54 -10.42 10.42
CA ALA A 111 18.26 -11.32 11.54
C ALA A 111 18.55 -12.79 11.18
N THR A 112 18.15 -13.24 9.98
CA THR A 112 18.48 -14.58 9.48
C THR A 112 19.99 -14.78 9.37
N SER A 113 20.74 -13.77 8.92
CA SER A 113 22.20 -13.83 8.86
C SER A 113 22.84 -13.91 10.25
N VAL A 114 22.29 -13.20 11.24
CA VAL A 114 22.70 -13.31 12.66
C VAL A 114 22.47 -14.74 13.15
N ALA A 115 21.26 -15.28 12.98
CA ALA A 115 20.93 -16.66 13.35
C ALA A 115 21.85 -17.68 12.69
N ARG A 116 22.18 -17.50 11.40
CA ARG A 116 23.11 -18.37 10.66
C ARG A 116 24.54 -18.32 11.21
N ARG A 117 24.99 -17.17 11.70
CA ARG A 117 26.29 -17.08 12.39
C ARG A 117 26.25 -17.79 13.75
N LEU A 118 25.13 -17.69 14.47
CA LEU A 118 24.94 -18.40 15.74
C LEU A 118 24.90 -19.93 15.53
N SER A 119 24.26 -20.41 14.46
CA SER A 119 24.16 -21.84 14.13
C SER A 119 25.50 -22.46 13.74
N ALA A 120 26.49 -21.66 13.34
CA ALA A 120 27.83 -22.12 12.98
C ALA A 120 28.77 -22.30 14.19
N LEU A 121 28.31 -22.02 15.41
CA LEU A 121 29.13 -22.19 16.62
C LEU A 121 29.36 -23.68 16.93
N HIS A 122 30.60 -24.05 17.26
CA HIS A 122 30.99 -25.45 17.46
C HIS A 122 30.47 -26.11 18.76
N ASN A 123 29.87 -25.36 19.69
CA ASN A 123 29.48 -25.84 21.02
C ASN A 123 28.00 -25.60 21.33
N LEU A 124 27.13 -25.77 20.33
CA LEU A 124 25.69 -25.69 20.53
C LEU A 124 25.17 -26.97 21.18
N THR A 125 24.36 -26.82 22.21
CA THR A 125 23.54 -27.91 22.75
C THR A 125 22.47 -28.32 21.72
N PRO A 126 21.93 -29.55 21.80
CA PRO A 126 20.81 -29.94 20.95
C PRO A 126 19.61 -29.01 21.04
N ARG A 127 19.32 -28.48 22.24
CA ARG A 127 18.23 -27.51 22.47
C ARG A 127 18.48 -26.19 21.75
N GLU A 128 19.68 -25.65 21.84
CA GLU A 128 20.08 -24.42 21.15
C GLU A 128 20.00 -24.58 19.62
N HIS A 129 20.42 -25.74 19.11
CA HIS A 129 20.34 -26.05 17.69
C HIS A 129 18.88 -26.12 17.20
N THR A 130 18.00 -26.79 17.94
CA THR A 130 16.56 -26.84 17.62
C THR A 130 15.94 -25.44 17.63
N ALA A 131 16.19 -24.63 18.67
CA ALA A 131 15.64 -23.28 18.73
C ALA A 131 16.08 -22.38 17.55
N LEU A 132 17.31 -22.55 17.06
CA LEU A 132 17.78 -21.85 15.86
C LEU A 132 17.11 -22.35 14.58
N ILE A 133 16.81 -23.66 14.47
CA ILE A 133 16.03 -24.21 13.35
C ILE A 133 14.61 -23.63 13.35
N ASP A 134 13.94 -23.65 14.51
CA ASP A 134 12.60 -23.09 14.65
C ASP A 134 12.57 -21.61 14.23
N CYS A 135 13.60 -20.84 14.59
CA CYS A 135 13.74 -19.46 14.12
C CYS A 135 13.93 -19.33 12.60
N PHE A 136 14.63 -20.25 11.93
CA PHE A 136 14.77 -20.20 10.47
C PHE A 136 13.42 -20.39 9.77
N GLU A 137 12.57 -21.29 10.27
CA GLU A 137 11.21 -21.47 9.77
C GLU A 137 10.40 -20.17 9.93
N MET A 138 10.46 -19.54 11.11
CA MET A 138 9.80 -18.26 11.35
C MET A 138 10.31 -17.12 10.45
N PHE A 139 11.60 -17.08 10.14
CA PHE A 139 12.15 -16.09 9.21
C PHE A 139 11.67 -16.31 7.78
N ASP A 140 11.62 -17.57 7.32
CA ASP A 140 11.15 -17.89 5.98
C ASP A 140 9.66 -17.56 5.82
N GLU A 141 8.83 -17.88 6.82
CA GLU A 141 7.41 -17.49 6.86
C GLU A 141 7.24 -15.96 6.85
N THR A 142 8.03 -15.25 7.67
CA THR A 142 8.02 -13.78 7.71
C THR A 142 8.35 -13.17 6.34
N LEU A 143 9.33 -13.72 5.62
CA LEU A 143 9.70 -13.25 4.29
C LEU A 143 8.58 -13.48 3.28
N ASP A 144 7.95 -14.66 3.29
CA ASP A 144 6.79 -14.94 2.42
C ASP A 144 5.63 -13.97 2.68
N GLU A 145 5.28 -13.78 3.94
CA GLU A 145 4.20 -12.88 4.36
C GLU A 145 4.48 -11.44 3.92
N LEU A 146 5.69 -10.93 4.16
CA LEU A 146 6.08 -9.58 3.75
C LEU A 146 6.11 -9.42 2.23
N HIS A 147 6.54 -10.44 1.48
CA HIS A 147 6.47 -10.42 0.02
C HIS A 147 5.03 -10.39 -0.49
N ARG A 148 4.14 -11.16 0.13
CA ARG A 148 2.70 -11.15 -0.19
C ARG A 148 2.07 -9.81 0.15
N VAL A 149 2.40 -9.21 1.30
CA VAL A 149 1.98 -7.84 1.65
C VAL A 149 2.42 -6.85 0.59
N ASN A 150 3.66 -6.94 0.11
CA ASN A 150 4.17 -6.04 -0.92
C ASN A 150 3.43 -6.21 -2.26
N ALA A 151 3.08 -7.45 -2.63
CA ALA A 151 2.29 -7.74 -3.82
C ALA A 151 0.84 -7.23 -3.72
N GLU A 152 0.18 -7.49 -2.59
CA GLU A 152 -1.17 -7.01 -2.28
C GLU A 152 -1.24 -5.49 -2.22
N LEU A 153 -0.23 -4.85 -1.62
CA LEU A 153 -0.13 -3.40 -1.62
C LEU A 153 0.02 -2.90 -3.05
N GLY A 154 0.84 -3.54 -3.89
CA GLY A 154 1.01 -3.20 -5.30
C GLY A 154 -0.32 -3.18 -6.08
N SER A 155 -1.18 -4.18 -5.86
CA SER A 155 -2.50 -4.29 -6.50
C SER A 155 -3.60 -3.46 -5.84
N TYR A 156 -3.34 -2.91 -4.63
CA TYR A 156 -4.30 -2.09 -3.89
C TYR A 156 -4.71 -0.83 -4.65
N ARG A 157 -6.02 -0.67 -4.83
CA ARG A 157 -6.67 0.43 -5.54
C ARG A 157 -7.69 1.12 -4.64
N SER A 158 -7.44 2.37 -4.27
CA SER A 158 -8.32 3.15 -3.37
C SER A 158 -9.71 3.44 -3.97
N ASP A 159 -9.86 3.34 -5.28
CA ASP A 159 -11.12 3.53 -6.01
C ASP A 159 -11.94 2.23 -6.19
N ALA A 160 -11.50 1.12 -5.59
CA ALA A 160 -12.24 -0.13 -5.63
C ALA A 160 -13.51 -0.07 -4.77
N GLY A 161 -14.47 -0.97 -5.03
CA GLY A 161 -15.68 -1.08 -4.23
C GLY A 161 -15.39 -1.49 -2.78
N HIS A 162 -16.24 -1.08 -1.85
CA HIS A 162 -16.09 -1.30 -0.40
C HIS A 162 -15.69 -2.73 -0.02
N ASN A 163 -16.37 -3.74 -0.58
CA ASN A 163 -16.08 -5.15 -0.28
C ASN A 163 -14.68 -5.60 -0.74
N ILE A 164 -14.17 -5.05 -1.84
CA ILE A 164 -12.84 -5.36 -2.37
C ILE A 164 -11.79 -4.69 -1.47
N LEU A 165 -11.96 -3.41 -1.17
CA LEU A 165 -11.09 -2.67 -0.26
C LEU A 165 -10.99 -3.35 1.11
N TRP A 166 -12.12 -3.79 1.67
CA TRP A 166 -12.17 -4.47 2.96
C TRP A 166 -11.36 -5.76 2.95
N ARG A 167 -11.48 -6.59 1.90
CA ARG A 167 -10.73 -7.85 1.77
C ARG A 167 -9.24 -7.61 1.67
N HIS A 168 -8.80 -6.74 0.75
CA HIS A 168 -7.37 -6.41 0.63
C HIS A 168 -6.81 -5.85 1.94
N ALA A 169 -7.55 -4.95 2.61
CA ALA A 169 -7.13 -4.40 3.89
C ALA A 169 -7.01 -5.47 4.97
N ALA A 170 -7.93 -6.43 5.02
CA ALA A 170 -7.88 -7.54 5.96
C ALA A 170 -6.65 -8.43 5.70
N ASP A 171 -6.39 -8.80 4.45
CA ASP A 171 -5.25 -9.63 4.07
C ASP A 171 -3.92 -8.94 4.43
N LEU A 172 -3.76 -7.65 4.08
CA LEU A 172 -2.58 -6.87 4.44
C LEU A 172 -2.36 -6.83 5.97
N LYS A 173 -3.42 -6.61 6.75
CA LYS A 173 -3.34 -6.54 8.22
C LYS A 173 -2.98 -7.89 8.83
N ILE A 174 -3.58 -8.97 8.34
CA ILE A 174 -3.36 -10.34 8.82
C ILE A 174 -1.91 -10.74 8.55
N LEU A 175 -1.42 -10.57 7.32
CA LEU A 175 -0.08 -10.99 6.94
C LEU A 175 1.00 -10.26 7.73
N ILE A 176 0.88 -8.94 7.95
CA ILE A 176 1.87 -8.21 8.77
C ILE A 176 1.77 -8.61 10.25
N SER A 177 0.57 -8.89 10.76
CA SER A 177 0.41 -9.35 12.15
C SER A 177 1.01 -10.74 12.35
N ALA A 178 0.92 -11.62 11.35
CA ALA A 178 1.59 -12.90 11.33
C ALA A 178 3.12 -12.74 11.34
N ALA A 179 3.66 -11.84 10.51
CA ALA A 179 5.09 -11.52 10.47
C ALA A 179 5.64 -11.05 11.83
N MET A 180 4.84 -10.28 12.58
CA MET A 180 5.17 -9.92 13.97
C MET A 180 5.14 -11.14 14.90
N THR A 181 4.09 -11.95 14.83
CA THR A 181 3.91 -13.15 15.66
C THR A 181 5.05 -14.15 15.45
N ASN A 182 5.60 -14.24 14.25
CA ASN A 182 6.74 -15.10 13.92
C ASN A 182 8.02 -14.64 14.65
N GLN A 183 8.20 -13.32 14.87
CA GLN A 183 9.33 -12.82 15.67
C GLN A 183 9.19 -13.20 17.15
N ASP A 184 7.99 -13.03 17.70
CA ASP A 184 7.67 -13.42 19.08
C ASP A 184 7.86 -14.93 19.26
N SER A 185 7.39 -15.73 18.31
CA SER A 185 7.51 -17.19 18.34
C SER A 185 8.97 -17.65 18.28
N CYS A 186 9.80 -17.03 17.43
CA CYS A 186 11.25 -17.29 17.41
C CYS A 186 11.90 -16.89 18.75
N ALA A 187 11.53 -15.74 19.33
CA ALA A 187 12.05 -15.31 20.63
C ALA A 187 11.66 -16.26 21.79
N ASP A 188 10.43 -16.77 21.76
CA ASP A 188 9.87 -17.69 22.75
C ASP A 188 10.41 -19.12 22.61
N GLY A 189 10.96 -19.47 21.45
CA GLY A 189 11.70 -20.73 21.25
C GLY A 189 12.90 -20.89 22.21
N PHE A 190 13.46 -19.77 22.68
CA PHE A 190 14.59 -19.75 23.61
C PHE A 190 14.18 -19.57 25.08
N SER A 191 14.89 -20.24 25.99
CA SER A 191 14.69 -20.04 27.43
C SER A 191 15.12 -18.66 27.93
N HIS A 192 14.39 -18.15 28.92
CA HIS A 192 14.71 -16.93 29.64
C HIS A 192 15.79 -17.13 30.73
N ALA A 193 16.00 -18.37 31.19
CA ALA A 193 16.94 -18.71 32.28
C ALA A 193 17.79 -19.96 32.03
N GLY A 194 17.58 -20.65 30.90
CA GLY A 194 18.27 -21.89 30.53
C GLY A 194 19.56 -21.71 29.74
N VAL A 195 20.07 -22.82 29.22
CA VAL A 195 21.34 -22.92 28.48
C VAL A 195 21.37 -22.05 27.22
N ASP A 196 20.23 -21.85 26.59
CA ASP A 196 20.00 -21.12 25.35
C ASP A 196 19.74 -19.61 25.55
N ARG A 197 19.71 -19.13 26.81
CA ARG A 197 19.57 -17.70 27.14
C ARG A 197 20.63 -16.84 26.45
N ARG A 198 21.84 -17.38 26.28
CA ARG A 198 22.94 -16.69 25.58
C ARG A 198 22.56 -16.41 24.12
N LEU A 199 21.99 -17.39 23.42
CA LEU A 199 21.55 -17.22 22.03
C LEU A 199 20.38 -16.25 21.94
N ARG A 200 19.41 -16.36 22.86
CA ARG A 200 18.32 -15.39 22.97
C ARG A 200 18.85 -13.96 23.05
N GLY A 201 19.81 -13.71 23.95
CA GLY A 201 20.42 -12.39 24.11
C GLY A 201 21.17 -11.89 22.87
N ALA A 202 21.64 -12.80 22.01
CA ALA A 202 22.36 -12.45 20.80
C ALA A 202 21.44 -12.10 19.61
N ILE A 203 20.18 -12.53 19.61
CA ILE A 203 19.24 -12.34 18.49
C ILE A 203 18.01 -11.48 18.83
N ILE A 204 17.62 -11.38 20.10
CA ILE A 204 16.38 -10.70 20.51
C ILE A 204 16.31 -9.24 20.03
N GLY A 205 17.44 -8.54 19.98
CA GLY A 205 17.48 -7.16 19.47
C GLY A 205 17.11 -7.06 17.99
N ASP A 206 17.55 -8.03 17.16
CA ASP A 206 17.20 -8.09 15.75
C ASP A 206 15.71 -8.44 15.56
N LEU A 207 15.18 -9.40 16.35
CA LEU A 207 13.77 -9.77 16.32
C LEU A 207 12.85 -8.60 16.69
N THR A 208 13.14 -7.91 17.80
CA THR A 208 12.40 -6.72 18.22
C THR A 208 12.51 -5.59 17.20
N HIS A 209 13.66 -5.45 16.52
CA HIS A 209 13.80 -4.45 15.46
C HIS A 209 12.90 -4.76 14.27
N VAL A 210 12.83 -6.03 13.83
CA VAL A 210 11.88 -6.47 12.80
C VAL A 210 10.45 -6.21 13.24
N GLU A 211 10.08 -6.59 14.47
CA GLU A 211 8.75 -6.39 15.03
C GLU A 211 8.33 -4.91 15.01
N HIS A 212 9.21 -3.99 15.41
CA HIS A 212 8.95 -2.55 15.37
C HIS A 212 8.74 -2.04 13.94
N LEU A 213 9.51 -2.54 12.96
CA LEU A 213 9.35 -2.18 11.55
C LEU A 213 8.04 -2.73 10.96
N CYS A 214 7.67 -3.97 11.27
CA CYS A 214 6.35 -4.52 10.96
C CYS A 214 5.23 -3.68 11.59
N GLY A 215 5.38 -3.29 12.86
CA GLY A 215 4.43 -2.44 13.57
C GLY A 215 4.25 -1.06 12.91
N ASN A 216 5.31 -0.49 12.35
CA ASN A 216 5.24 0.73 11.54
C ASN A 216 4.43 0.51 10.27
N ALA A 217 4.78 -0.51 9.48
CA ALA A 217 4.08 -0.83 8.24
C ALA A 217 2.58 -1.09 8.48
N LEU A 218 2.25 -1.88 9.50
CA LEU A 218 0.86 -2.19 9.88
C LEU A 218 0.06 -0.93 10.20
N ALA A 219 0.64 -0.02 10.99
CA ALA A 219 -0.06 1.19 11.42
C ALA A 219 -0.34 2.14 10.24
N MET A 220 0.64 2.32 9.34
CA MET A 220 0.47 3.12 8.12
C MET A 220 -0.55 2.49 7.16
N ILE A 221 -0.50 1.17 6.96
CA ILE A 221 -1.48 0.43 6.14
C ILE A 221 -2.88 0.53 6.72
N ARG A 222 -3.03 0.37 8.04
CA ARG A 222 -4.32 0.52 8.71
C ARG A 222 -4.88 1.92 8.48
N ASN A 223 -4.05 2.96 8.68
CA ASN A 223 -4.49 4.34 8.48
C ASN A 223 -4.97 4.60 7.04
N MET A 224 -4.20 4.17 6.04
CA MET A 224 -4.56 4.33 4.62
C MET A 224 -5.84 3.55 4.29
N THR A 225 -5.89 2.26 4.62
CA THR A 225 -6.98 1.38 4.21
C THR A 225 -8.29 1.69 4.94
N ASP A 226 -8.26 2.06 6.22
CA ASP A 226 -9.47 2.42 6.97
C ASP A 226 -10.10 3.71 6.42
N ALA A 227 -9.27 4.68 6.00
CA ALA A 227 -9.75 5.90 5.36
C ALA A 227 -10.45 5.60 4.04
N ASP A 228 -9.83 4.77 3.18
CA ASP A 228 -10.40 4.39 1.88
C ASP A 228 -11.69 3.58 2.02
N ILE A 229 -11.74 2.62 2.96
CA ILE A 229 -12.94 1.84 3.27
C ILE A 229 -14.09 2.74 3.72
N THR A 230 -13.80 3.72 4.57
CA THR A 230 -14.79 4.69 5.07
C THR A 230 -15.31 5.58 3.94
N ALA A 231 -14.42 6.08 3.10
CA ALA A 231 -14.79 6.88 1.93
C ALA A 231 -15.67 6.08 0.95
N ALA A 232 -15.31 4.83 0.67
CA ALA A 232 -16.09 3.95 -0.20
C ALA A 232 -17.47 3.62 0.39
N ALA A 233 -17.57 3.43 1.71
CA ALA A 233 -18.85 3.22 2.38
C ALA A 233 -19.76 4.46 2.27
N ALA A 234 -19.20 5.66 2.46
CA ALA A 234 -19.95 6.91 2.32
C ALA A 234 -20.42 7.14 0.86
N ALA A 235 -19.56 6.84 -0.11
CA ALA A 235 -19.91 6.91 -1.54
C ALA A 235 -21.04 5.92 -1.88
N ALA A 236 -20.95 4.67 -1.40
CA ALA A 236 -21.99 3.66 -1.60
C ALA A 236 -23.33 4.07 -0.96
N ALA A 237 -23.31 4.63 0.25
CA ALA A 237 -24.50 5.12 0.92
C ALA A 237 -25.16 6.28 0.15
N THR A 238 -24.35 7.20 -0.39
CA THR A 238 -24.83 8.31 -1.21
C THR A 238 -25.47 7.81 -2.50
N ALA A 239 -24.84 6.85 -3.18
CA ALA A 239 -25.39 6.23 -4.38
C ALA A 239 -26.71 5.49 -4.11
N ALA A 240 -26.80 4.76 -2.99
CA ALA A 240 -28.04 4.08 -2.59
C ALA A 240 -29.17 5.08 -2.26
N ALA A 241 -28.85 6.20 -1.62
CA ALA A 241 -29.82 7.26 -1.33
C ALA A 241 -30.35 7.91 -2.62
N GLU A 242 -29.48 8.14 -3.60
CA GLU A 242 -29.86 8.67 -4.90
C GLU A 242 -30.74 7.70 -5.68
N GLN A 243 -30.36 6.41 -5.72
CA GLN A 243 -31.18 5.37 -6.33
C GLN A 243 -32.58 5.31 -5.69
N ARG A 244 -32.67 5.45 -4.37
CA ARG A 244 -33.96 5.47 -3.67
C ARG A 244 -34.82 6.68 -4.06
N ARG A 245 -34.21 7.85 -4.27
CA ARG A 245 -34.94 9.04 -4.76
C ARG A 245 -35.46 8.82 -6.18
N GLN A 246 -34.65 8.22 -7.05
CA GLN A 246 -35.04 7.93 -8.43
C GLN A 246 -36.19 6.91 -8.48
N ASN A 247 -36.09 5.82 -7.71
CA ASN A 247 -37.17 4.83 -7.63
C ASN A 247 -38.48 5.44 -7.08
N LEU A 248 -38.40 6.36 -6.10
CA LEU A 248 -39.59 7.06 -5.59
C LEU A 248 -40.19 8.01 -6.64
N SER A 249 -39.35 8.68 -7.44
CA SER A 249 -39.84 9.52 -8.54
C SER A 249 -40.49 8.71 -9.66
N GLU A 250 -40.00 7.49 -9.91
CA GLU A 250 -40.59 6.57 -10.89
C GLU A 250 -41.94 6.02 -10.41
N ASP A 251 -42.04 5.62 -9.13
CA ASP A 251 -43.29 5.16 -8.50
C ASP A 251 -44.37 6.27 -8.52
N LEU A 252 -44.01 7.50 -8.17
CA LEU A 252 -44.91 8.67 -8.27
C LEU A 252 -45.30 9.01 -9.72
N SER A 253 -44.46 8.66 -10.70
CA SER A 253 -44.79 8.85 -12.12
C SER A 253 -45.67 7.74 -12.69
N GLN A 254 -45.80 6.61 -11.98
CA GLN A 254 -46.69 5.49 -12.31
C GLN A 254 -48.02 5.53 -11.53
N GLU A 255 -48.17 6.38 -10.52
CA GLU A 255 -49.49 6.73 -9.99
C GLU A 255 -50.28 7.44 -11.11
N GLU A 256 -51.19 6.70 -11.76
CA GLU A 256 -52.13 7.26 -12.70
C GLU A 256 -53.04 8.24 -11.94
N THR A 257 -52.72 9.53 -12.04
CA THR A 257 -53.74 10.55 -11.82
C THR A 257 -54.79 10.33 -12.90
N THR A 258 -56.02 10.06 -12.49
CA THR A 258 -57.17 10.05 -13.40
C THR A 258 -57.20 11.37 -14.21
N SER A 259 -57.87 11.42 -15.36
CA SER A 259 -57.94 12.63 -16.21
C SER A 259 -58.44 13.90 -15.49
N GLU A 260 -58.94 13.74 -14.26
CA GLU A 260 -59.47 14.76 -13.37
C GLU A 260 -58.46 15.19 -12.28
N GLY A 261 -57.21 14.71 -12.33
CA GLY A 261 -56.11 15.13 -11.47
C GLY A 261 -56.10 14.49 -10.08
N VAL A 262 -56.83 13.39 -9.88
CA VAL A 262 -56.99 12.73 -8.58
C VAL A 262 -56.27 11.37 -8.58
N PRO A 263 -55.52 11.03 -7.49
CA PRO A 263 -54.87 9.72 -7.33
C PRO A 263 -55.84 8.53 -7.37
N GLU A 264 -55.41 7.40 -7.93
CA GLU A 264 -56.21 6.17 -8.11
C GLU A 264 -56.63 5.51 -6.78
N TRP A 265 -55.82 5.61 -5.73
CA TRP A 265 -56.13 5.04 -4.42
C TRP A 265 -57.26 5.77 -3.68
N MET A 266 -57.68 6.95 -4.16
CA MET A 266 -58.74 7.74 -3.56
C MET A 266 -60.11 7.25 -4.05
N SER A 267 -60.98 6.87 -3.10
CA SER A 267 -62.32 6.38 -3.46
C SER A 267 -63.19 7.48 -4.08
N VAL A 268 -64.19 7.08 -4.87
CA VAL A 268 -65.15 8.01 -5.49
C VAL A 268 -65.95 8.75 -4.41
N GLU A 269 -66.24 8.10 -3.28
CA GLU A 269 -66.93 8.68 -2.13
C GLU A 269 -66.08 9.76 -1.45
N ASP A 270 -64.80 9.49 -1.19
CA ASP A 270 -63.88 10.47 -0.58
C ASP A 270 -63.65 11.67 -1.51
N ARG A 271 -63.59 11.40 -2.82
CA ARG A 271 -63.52 12.43 -3.84
C ARG A 271 -64.77 13.32 -3.86
N ARG A 272 -65.95 12.70 -3.80
CA ARG A 272 -67.21 13.45 -3.68
C ARG A 272 -67.28 14.25 -2.38
N LEU A 273 -66.71 13.76 -1.30
CA LEU A 273 -66.63 14.49 -0.03
C LEU A 273 -65.77 15.75 -0.15
N MET A 274 -64.67 15.70 -0.93
CA MET A 274 -63.80 16.84 -1.21
C MET A 274 -64.41 17.85 -2.20
N GLU A 275 -65.15 17.37 -3.21
CA GLU A 275 -65.82 18.21 -4.22
C GLU A 275 -67.16 18.78 -3.71
N ALA A 276 -67.80 18.12 -2.76
CA ALA A 276 -69.03 18.58 -2.13
C ALA A 276 -68.75 19.80 -1.24
N ALA A 277 -69.03 20.98 -1.80
CA ALA A 277 -69.34 22.25 -1.15
C ALA A 277 -68.51 22.64 0.09
N ALA A 278 -67.77 23.74 -0.04
CA ALA A 278 -67.08 24.50 1.01
C ALA A 278 -67.58 24.23 2.44
N VAL A 279 -66.89 23.32 3.13
CA VAL A 279 -67.08 23.11 4.57
C VAL A 279 -66.60 24.38 5.27
N VAL A 280 -67.49 25.05 6.01
CA VAL A 280 -67.09 26.16 6.87
C VAL A 280 -66.30 25.56 8.03
N PRO A 281 -64.99 25.86 8.17
CA PRO A 281 -64.21 25.33 9.27
C PRO A 281 -64.70 25.94 10.58
N HIS A 282 -65.05 25.09 11.55
CA HIS A 282 -65.44 25.55 12.89
C HIS A 282 -64.24 26.13 13.66
N VAL A 283 -63.02 25.81 13.23
CA VAL A 283 -61.78 26.36 13.77
C VAL A 283 -60.80 26.56 12.63
N THR A 284 -60.24 27.76 12.51
CA THR A 284 -59.09 28.03 11.62
C THR A 284 -57.88 28.30 12.49
N VAL A 285 -56.79 27.55 12.25
CA VAL A 285 -55.52 27.74 12.93
C VAL A 285 -54.58 28.46 11.95
N ALA A 286 -54.17 29.67 12.31
CA ALA A 286 -53.18 30.42 11.55
C ALA A 286 -51.79 29.80 11.73
N ALA A 287 -50.92 29.98 10.73
CA ALA A 287 -49.57 29.41 10.71
C ALA A 287 -48.67 29.91 11.86
N ASP A 288 -49.04 31.02 12.52
CA ASP A 288 -48.37 31.56 13.70
C ASP A 288 -48.84 30.91 15.02
N GLY A 289 -49.73 29.91 14.95
CA GLY A 289 -50.25 29.17 16.10
C GLY A 289 -51.47 29.80 16.77
N SER A 290 -52.02 30.90 16.25
CA SER A 290 -53.26 31.49 16.76
C SER A 290 -54.48 30.88 16.07
N GLY A 291 -55.46 30.43 16.85
CA GLY A 291 -56.70 29.84 16.34
C GLY A 291 -57.89 30.77 16.52
N ILE A 292 -58.75 30.89 15.51
CA ILE A 292 -60.08 31.51 15.63
C ILE A 292 -61.14 30.42 15.50
N THR A 293 -61.98 30.31 16.53
CA THR A 293 -63.17 29.47 16.54
C THR A 293 -64.30 30.24 15.86
N GLY A 294 -65.01 29.61 14.91
CA GLY A 294 -66.21 30.18 14.30
C GLY A 294 -67.33 30.42 15.33
N PRO A 295 -68.36 31.21 14.98
CA PRO A 295 -69.50 31.48 15.85
C PRO A 295 -70.30 30.22 16.23
#